data_AF-A0A3D4MG66-F1
#
_entry.id   AF-A0A3D4MG66-F1
#
_cell.length_a   1.000
_cell.length_b   1.000
_cell.length_c   1.000
_cell.angle_alpha   90.00
_cell.angle_beta   90.00
_cell.angle_gamma   90.00
#
_symmetry.space_group_name_H-M   'P 1'
#
loop_
_entity.id
_entity.type
_entity.pdbx_description
1 polymer ?
#
loop_
_entity_poly.entity_id
_entity_poly.type
_entity_poly.pdbx_seq_one_letter_code
_entity_poly.pdbx_strand_id
1 'polypeptide(L)'
;MTDQVMSADSKLRTAFAAAKPNKQLAAAEAFISTIRDMTETGAKPNPATLKSGEKLLTNLEQQAEVYLFQAAILAGQEAGSEGDLARRVETIGREADRVETTTRQLRSMLQSYA
;
A
#
# COMPACT_ATOMS: atom_id res chain seq x y z
N MET A 1 -30.09 16.37 21.54
CA MET A 1 -29.04 15.35 21.27
C MET A 1 -28.95 15.20 19.77
N THR A 2 -28.00 15.90 19.16
CA THR A 2 -27.79 15.90 17.70
C THR A 2 -26.76 14.82 17.41
N ASP A 3 -27.22 13.57 17.33
CA ASP A 3 -26.36 12.48 16.87
C ASP A 3 -25.98 12.77 15.41
N GLN A 4 -24.70 13.10 15.25
CA GLN A 4 -24.07 13.33 13.96
C GLN A 4 -24.25 12.10 13.08
N VAL A 5 -25.19 12.18 12.15
CA VAL A 5 -25.20 11.31 10.98
C VAL A 5 -23.99 11.70 10.15
N MET A 6 -22.81 11.12 10.46
CA MET A 6 -21.72 11.11 9.48
C MET A 6 -22.29 10.50 8.20
N SER A 7 -22.31 11.28 7.11
CA SER A 7 -22.73 10.78 5.81
C SER A 7 -21.92 9.53 5.45
N ALA A 8 -22.52 8.60 4.69
CA ALA A 8 -21.86 7.34 4.30
C ALA A 8 -20.47 7.60 3.65
N ASP A 9 -20.35 8.68 2.87
CA ASP A 9 -19.10 9.14 2.27
C ASP A 9 -18.01 9.44 3.31
N SER A 10 -18.38 10.07 4.43
CA SER A 10 -17.44 10.44 5.50
C SER A 10 -16.91 9.19 6.21
N LYS A 11 -17.74 8.16 6.38
CA LYS A 11 -17.33 6.86 6.95
C LYS A 11 -16.39 6.11 6.01
N LEU A 12 -16.68 6.09 4.71
CA LEU A 12 -15.84 5.44 3.71
C LEU A 12 -14.47 6.11 3.57
N ARG A 13 -14.41 7.46 3.53
CA ARG A 13 -13.13 8.18 3.52
C ARG A 13 -12.29 7.91 4.77
N THR A 14 -12.95 7.83 5.93
CA THR A 14 -12.26 7.50 7.20
C THR A 14 -11.72 6.07 7.19
N ALA A 15 -12.52 5.11 6.71
CA ALA A 15 -12.10 3.72 6.55
C ALA A 15 -10.93 3.59 5.57
N PHE A 16 -10.99 4.29 4.43
CA PHE A 16 -9.92 4.32 3.43
C PHE A 16 -8.61 4.87 3.99
N ALA A 17 -8.67 6.00 4.71
CA ALA A 17 -7.50 6.57 5.36
C ALA A 17 -6.88 5.62 6.40
N ALA A 18 -7.72 4.87 7.12
CA ALA A 18 -7.28 3.88 8.10
C ALA A 18 -6.74 2.58 7.46
N ALA A 19 -7.21 2.21 6.26
CA ALA A 19 -6.79 1.01 5.54
C ALA A 19 -5.44 1.17 4.82
N LYS A 20 -4.92 2.40 4.71
CA LYS A 20 -3.63 2.65 4.05
C LYS A 20 -2.50 1.89 4.78
N PRO A 21 -1.75 1.00 4.10
CA PRO A 21 -0.71 0.17 4.73
C PRO A 21 0.59 0.94 5.00
N ASN A 22 0.51 2.16 5.54
CA ASN A 22 1.65 3.10 5.63
C ASN A 22 2.88 2.49 6.30
N LYS A 23 2.71 1.76 7.41
CA LYS A 23 3.82 1.15 8.15
C LYS A 23 4.48 0.03 7.37
N GLN A 24 3.68 -0.84 6.77
CA GLN A 24 4.12 -2.00 5.99
C GLN A 24 4.76 -1.54 4.69
N LEU A 25 4.21 -0.52 4.05
CA LEU A 25 4.75 0.08 2.83
C LEU A 25 6.13 0.71 3.07
N ALA A 26 6.26 1.54 4.11
CA ALA A 26 7.54 2.14 4.47
C ALA A 26 8.59 1.08 4.86
N ALA A 27 8.18 0.04 5.59
CA ALA A 27 9.06 -1.08 5.92
C ALA A 27 9.50 -1.85 4.66
N ALA A 28 8.59 -2.06 3.69
CA ALA A 28 8.89 -2.76 2.44
C ALA A 28 9.86 -1.96 1.57
N GLU A 29 9.65 -0.65 1.44
CA GLU A 29 10.57 0.25 0.73
C GLU A 29 11.96 0.25 1.37
N ALA A 30 12.05 0.35 2.69
CA ALA A 30 13.31 0.28 3.42
C ALA A 30 14.00 -1.07 3.27
N PHE A 31 13.24 -2.17 3.29
CA PHE A 31 13.76 -3.51 3.07
C PHE A 31 14.31 -3.67 1.65
N ILE A 32 13.56 -3.22 0.62
CA ILE A 32 14.03 -3.21 -0.78
C ILE A 32 15.33 -2.42 -0.93
N SER A 33 15.41 -1.23 -0.33
CA SER A 33 16.63 -0.42 -0.34
C SER A 33 17.80 -1.18 0.28
N THR A 34 17.59 -1.75 1.47
CA THR A 34 18.62 -2.53 2.18
C THR A 34 19.16 -3.67 1.33
N ILE A 35 18.29 -4.44 0.66
CA ILE A 35 18.70 -5.59 -0.15
C ILE A 35 19.44 -5.15 -1.42
N ARG A 36 19.04 -4.02 -2.04
CA ARG A 36 19.80 -3.44 -3.15
C ARG A 36 21.19 -3.04 -2.71
N ASP A 37 21.32 -2.30 -1.61
CA ASP A 37 22.62 -1.86 -1.08
C ASP A 37 23.54 -3.06 -0.76
N MET A 38 22.98 -4.13 -0.19
CA MET A 38 23.71 -5.38 0.03
C MET A 38 24.21 -5.96 -1.30
N THR A 39 23.34 -6.03 -2.31
CA THR A 39 23.69 -6.61 -3.61
C THR A 39 24.74 -5.78 -4.34
N GLU A 40 24.64 -4.45 -4.30
CA GLU A 40 25.60 -3.51 -4.88
C GLU A 40 26.99 -3.61 -4.22
N THR A 41 27.03 -3.90 -2.92
CA THR A 41 28.28 -4.15 -2.18
C THR A 41 28.79 -5.59 -2.29
N GLY A 42 28.12 -6.45 -3.07
CA GLY A 42 28.45 -7.86 -3.25
C GLY A 42 28.09 -8.75 -2.05
N ALA A 43 27.41 -8.20 -1.04
CA ALA A 43 26.88 -8.95 0.09
C ALA A 43 25.59 -9.69 -0.30
N LYS A 44 25.40 -10.89 0.26
CA LYS A 44 24.17 -11.67 0.08
C LYS A 44 23.28 -11.59 1.32
N PRO A 45 21.96 -11.44 1.18
CA PRO A 45 21.04 -11.53 2.31
C PRO A 45 21.12 -12.91 2.94
N ASN A 46 21.13 -12.97 4.27
CA ASN A 46 21.07 -14.24 4.98
C ASN A 46 19.63 -14.80 5.02
N PRO A 47 19.44 -16.10 5.34
CA PRO A 47 18.11 -16.70 5.35
C PRO A 47 17.12 -16.05 6.33
N ALA A 48 17.60 -15.51 7.46
CA ALA A 48 16.74 -14.82 8.43
C ALA A 48 16.20 -13.48 7.87
N THR A 49 17.03 -12.76 7.11
CA THR A 49 16.63 -11.54 6.38
C THR A 49 15.60 -11.86 5.30
N LEU A 50 15.79 -12.93 4.53
CA LEU A 50 14.81 -13.32 3.50
C LEU A 50 13.46 -13.69 4.13
N LYS A 51 13.47 -14.47 5.22
CA LYS A 51 12.27 -14.84 5.97
C LYS A 51 11.53 -13.63 6.56
N SER A 52 12.25 -12.60 7.02
CA SER A 52 11.61 -11.37 7.50
C SER A 52 10.96 -10.60 6.35
N GLY A 53 11.60 -10.58 5.17
CA GLY A 53 11.04 -10.03 3.94
C GLY A 53 9.79 -10.76 3.46
N GLU A 54 9.76 -12.10 3.52
CA GLU A 54 8.56 -12.90 3.20
C GLU A 54 7.39 -12.57 4.11
N LYS A 55 7.63 -12.49 5.43
CA LYS A 55 6.60 -12.10 6.40
C LYS A 55 6.08 -10.69 6.13
N LEU A 56 6.98 -9.78 5.76
CA LEU A 56 6.63 -8.42 5.39
C LEU A 56 5.76 -8.39 4.11
N LEU A 57 6.12 -9.19 3.11
CA LEU A 57 5.34 -9.34 1.88
C LEU A 57 3.93 -9.84 2.18
N THR A 58 3.79 -10.92 2.94
CA THR A 58 2.47 -11.46 3.30
C THR A 58 1.59 -10.41 4.00
N ASN A 59 2.16 -9.65 4.94
CA ASN A 59 1.41 -8.60 5.63
C ASN A 59 1.02 -7.45 4.70
N LEU A 60 1.92 -7.06 3.79
CA LEU A 60 1.66 -5.99 2.82
C LEU A 60 0.58 -6.41 1.83
N GLU A 61 0.62 -7.63 1.30
CA GLU A 61 -0.39 -8.16 0.37
C GLU A 61 -1.79 -8.17 0.98
N GLN A 62 -1.93 -8.66 2.21
CA GLN A 62 -3.22 -8.68 2.92
C GLN A 62 -3.82 -7.28 3.09
N GLN A 63 -2.99 -6.28 3.43
CA GLN A 63 -3.48 -4.92 3.61
C GLN A 63 -3.65 -4.17 2.30
N ALA A 64 -2.80 -4.45 1.30
CA ALA A 64 -2.91 -3.89 -0.04
C ALA A 64 -4.23 -4.27 -0.69
N GLU A 65 -4.67 -5.53 -0.56
CA GLU A 65 -5.95 -5.96 -1.12
C GLU A 65 -7.12 -5.14 -0.57
N VAL A 66 -7.20 -4.96 0.76
CA VAL A 66 -8.23 -4.15 1.41
C VAL A 66 -8.15 -2.68 0.97
N TYR A 67 -6.95 -2.12 0.92
CA TYR A 67 -6.72 -0.74 0.53
C TYR A 67 -7.11 -0.48 -0.93
N LEU A 68 -6.70 -1.34 -1.86
CA LEU A 68 -6.99 -1.21 -3.28
C LEU A 68 -8.49 -1.39 -3.57
N PHE A 69 -9.15 -2.30 -2.85
CA PHE A 69 -10.60 -2.43 -2.94
C PHE A 69 -11.33 -1.14 -2.50
N GLN A 70 -10.93 -0.58 -1.36
CA GLN A 70 -11.50 0.68 -0.86
C GLN A 70 -11.14 1.89 -1.76
N ALA A 71 -9.94 1.90 -2.34
CA ALA A 71 -9.51 2.90 -3.33
C ALA A 71 -10.44 2.90 -4.54
N ALA A 72 -10.74 1.71 -5.10
CA ALA A 72 -11.61 1.57 -6.26
C ALA A 72 -13.04 2.03 -5.97
N ILE A 73 -13.60 1.67 -4.80
CA ILE A 73 -14.93 2.15 -4.37
C ILE A 73 -14.94 3.67 -4.26
N LEU A 74 -13.96 4.24 -3.56
CA LEU A 74 -13.92 5.68 -3.30
C LEU A 74 -13.70 6.47 -4.60
N ALA A 75 -12.86 5.97 -5.51
CA ALA A 75 -12.67 6.58 -6.82
C ALA A 75 -13.97 6.55 -7.65
N GLY A 76 -14.70 5.44 -7.65
CA GLY A 76 -15.99 5.32 -8.33
C GLY A 76 -17.08 6.22 -7.74
N GLN A 77 -17.08 6.44 -6.42
CA GLN A 77 -18.02 7.37 -5.76
C GLN A 77 -17.69 8.83 -6.05
N GLU A 78 -16.41 9.21 -5.91
CA GLU A 78 -16.01 10.59 -6.16
C GLU A 78 -16.24 10.95 -7.64
N ALA A 79 -16.15 9.99 -8.58
CA ALA A 79 -16.47 10.15 -10.01
C ALA A 79 -17.87 10.73 -10.30
N GLY A 80 -18.82 10.59 -9.36
CA GLY A 80 -20.16 11.17 -9.46
C GLY A 80 -20.33 12.56 -8.84
N SER A 81 -19.28 13.19 -8.30
CA SER A 81 -19.37 14.47 -7.58
C SER A 81 -18.63 15.61 -8.31
N GLU A 82 -19.31 16.73 -8.57
CA GLU A 82 -18.74 17.85 -9.31
C GLU A 82 -17.87 18.75 -8.42
N GLY A 83 -16.56 18.84 -8.73
CA GLY A 83 -15.60 19.73 -8.05
C GLY A 83 -14.18 19.18 -8.01
N ASP A 84 -13.67 18.89 -6.80
CA ASP A 84 -12.32 18.40 -6.50
C ASP A 84 -12.01 16.96 -6.98
N LEU A 85 -12.95 16.34 -7.69
CA LEU A 85 -12.93 14.95 -8.13
C LEU A 85 -11.60 14.55 -8.78
N ALA A 86 -11.18 15.24 -9.84
CA ALA A 86 -10.02 14.83 -10.62
C ALA A 86 -8.74 14.73 -9.76
N ARG A 87 -8.52 15.69 -8.84
CA ARG A 87 -7.36 15.67 -7.93
C ARG A 87 -7.44 14.55 -6.90
N ARG A 88 -8.65 14.23 -6.41
CA ARG A 88 -8.87 13.18 -5.41
C ARG A 88 -8.69 11.79 -6.00
N VAL A 89 -9.29 11.54 -7.16
CA VAL A 89 -9.11 10.28 -7.89
C VAL A 89 -7.66 10.09 -8.30
N GLU A 90 -6.98 11.14 -8.78
CA GLU A 90 -5.55 11.07 -9.10
C GLU A 90 -4.70 10.73 -7.87
N THR A 91 -5.00 11.32 -6.71
CA THR A 91 -4.26 11.03 -5.47
C THR A 91 -4.48 9.60 -5.00
N ILE A 92 -5.72 9.11 -5.04
CA ILE A 92 -6.06 7.71 -4.74
C ILE A 92 -5.31 6.76 -5.69
N GLY A 93 -5.30 7.08 -6.98
CA GLY A 93 -4.59 6.32 -8.02
C GLY A 93 -3.09 6.23 -7.74
N ARG A 94 -2.42 7.36 -7.50
CA ARG A 94 -0.98 7.39 -7.19
C ARG A 94 -0.61 6.53 -5.98
N GLU A 95 -1.44 6.56 -4.94
CA GLU A 95 -1.18 5.79 -3.73
C GLU A 95 -1.46 4.29 -3.93
N ALA A 96 -2.50 3.95 -4.69
CA ALA A 96 -2.77 2.58 -5.12
C ALA A 96 -1.61 2.02 -5.96
N ASP A 97 -1.14 2.79 -6.95
CA ASP A 97 0.00 2.43 -7.82
C ASP A 97 1.28 2.21 -7.00
N ARG A 98 1.53 3.06 -6.00
CA ARG A 98 2.67 2.92 -5.10
C ARG A 98 2.59 1.62 -4.30
N VAL A 99 1.44 1.31 -3.71
CA VAL A 99 1.23 0.07 -2.95
C VAL A 99 1.43 -1.16 -3.84
N GLU A 100 0.86 -1.16 -5.04
CA GLU A 100 1.00 -2.28 -5.97
C GLU A 100 2.45 -2.44 -6.43
N THR A 101 3.10 -1.34 -6.81
CA THR A 101 4.49 -1.34 -7.28
C THR A 101 5.43 -1.86 -6.21
N THR A 102 5.34 -1.35 -4.98
CA THR A 102 6.19 -1.81 -3.87
C THR A 102 5.95 -3.28 -3.56
N THR A 103 4.69 -3.73 -3.56
CA THR A 103 4.36 -5.15 -3.34
C THR A 103 4.99 -6.04 -4.41
N ARG A 104 4.87 -5.65 -5.69
CA ARG A 104 5.45 -6.37 -6.82
C ARG A 104 6.98 -6.41 -6.76
N GLN A 105 7.61 -5.29 -6.43
CA GLN A 105 9.06 -5.18 -6.28
C GLN A 105 9.57 -6.08 -5.15
N LEU A 106 8.93 -6.05 -3.98
CA LEU A 106 9.29 -6.90 -2.85
C LEU A 106 9.17 -8.37 -3.21
N ARG A 107 8.07 -8.77 -3.85
CA ARG A 107 7.85 -10.16 -4.31
C ARG A 107 8.93 -10.60 -5.29
N SER A 108 9.17 -9.82 -6.35
CA SER A 108 10.18 -10.15 -7.36
C SER A 108 11.59 -10.23 -6.76
N MET A 109 11.90 -9.35 -5.82
CA MET A 109 13.19 -9.34 -5.15
C MET A 109 13.39 -10.61 -4.32
N LEU A 110 12.40 -11.00 -3.49
CA LEU A 110 12.47 -12.22 -2.70
C LEU A 110 12.58 -13.48 -3.58
N GLN A 111 11.84 -13.53 -4.69
CA GLN A 111 11.91 -14.62 -5.66
C GLN A 111 13.28 -14.78 -6.32
N SER A 112 14.09 -13.71 -6.41
CA SER A 112 15.45 -13.81 -6.96
C SER A 112 16.44 -14.55 -6.04
N TYR A 113 16.06 -14.81 -4.79
CA TYR A 113 16.86 -15.52 -3.79
C TYR A 113 16.28 -16.87 -3.35
N ALA A 114 15.15 -17.30 -3.93
CA ALA A 114 14.51 -18.59 -3.69
C ALA A 114 15.01 -19.66 -4.67
#